data_AF-A0A2E9GWC5-F1
#
_entry.id   AF-A0A2E9GWC5-F1
#
_cell.length_a   1.000
_cell.length_b   1.000
_cell.length_c   1.000
_cell.angle_alpha   90.00
_cell.angle_beta   90.00
_cell.angle_gamma   90.00
#
_symmetry.space_group_name_H-M   'P 1'
#
loop_
_entity.id
_entity.type
_entity.pdbx_description
1 polymer ?
#
loop_
_entity_poly.entity_id
_entity_poly.type
_entity_poly.pdbx_seq_one_letter_code
_entity_poly.pdbx_strand_id
1 'polypeptide(L)'
;MFVAGLLALALGVAGCAAPRLTEPGPAFVFPEETFSFANELVSDYEPDPDGRLRMVPRSVSTQYRQNCVAMSRATRLIHAHARFDPGLPRAGEATYRELFEILMSRDPRKKRPVADRIVIPGYPNLYAFSRDEETLLKAVIGSRWGAYFQRGNWRMILPFTRSQQSGMAERLLASLHRGEPPVVHVVRFPAIDINHTVFVYGAEETPDEIWFDFYDPNYPDVRRRMRYDRVRKTFEYPESDFFAGGPVRAYEVYDGLFY
;
A
#
# COMPACT_ATOMS: atom_id res chain seq x y z
N MET A 1 -67.44 20.22 24.09
CA MET A 1 -66.69 21.51 24.10
C MET A 1 -65.52 21.38 25.04
N PHE A 2 -64.32 21.17 24.50
CA PHE A 2 -63.05 21.25 25.24
C PHE A 2 -62.06 22.07 24.41
N VAL A 3 -61.32 22.91 25.12
CA VAL A 3 -60.52 24.04 24.67
C VAL A 3 -59.09 23.61 24.31
N ALA A 4 -58.60 24.22 23.23
CA ALA A 4 -57.22 24.59 22.86
C ALA A 4 -56.01 23.70 23.24
N GLY A 5 -55.22 23.39 22.22
CA GLY A 5 -53.81 23.02 22.33
C GLY A 5 -53.06 23.41 21.06
N LEU A 6 -52.59 24.66 20.99
CA LEU A 6 -51.65 25.17 20.00
C LEU A 6 -50.25 24.63 20.31
N LEU A 7 -49.55 24.05 19.34
CA LEU A 7 -48.10 24.22 19.24
C LEU A 7 -47.62 23.98 17.81
N ALA A 8 -47.07 25.06 17.26
CA ALA A 8 -46.66 25.23 15.90
C ALA A 8 -45.31 24.60 15.60
N LEU A 9 -45.23 23.97 14.42
CA LEU A 9 -44.16 24.05 13.42
C LEU A 9 -42.73 24.33 13.92
N ALA A 10 -41.92 23.27 14.03
CA ALA A 10 -40.46 23.38 13.93
C ALA A 10 -40.04 22.97 12.51
N LEU A 11 -39.93 23.97 11.61
CA LEU A 11 -39.23 23.85 10.34
C LEU A 11 -37.73 23.69 10.63
N GLY A 12 -37.27 22.44 10.69
CA GLY A 12 -35.84 22.13 10.70
C GLY A 12 -35.22 22.50 9.36
N VAL A 13 -34.41 23.56 9.36
CA VAL A 13 -33.55 23.94 8.24
C VAL A 13 -32.55 22.81 8.04
N ALA A 14 -32.85 21.89 7.12
CA ALA A 14 -31.89 20.94 6.59
C ALA A 14 -30.87 21.73 5.76
N GLY A 15 -29.85 22.24 6.42
CA GLY A 15 -28.66 22.77 5.75
C GLY A 15 -28.12 21.67 4.84
N CYS A 16 -28.21 21.91 3.53
CA CYS A 16 -27.56 21.09 2.52
C CYS A 16 -26.05 21.21 2.75
N ALA A 17 -25.48 20.32 3.56
CA ALA A 17 -24.05 20.09 3.58
C ALA A 17 -23.72 19.44 2.23
N ALA A 18 -23.44 20.28 1.23
CA ALA A 18 -22.84 19.79 -0.01
C ALA A 18 -21.58 19.00 0.38
N PRO A 19 -21.41 17.76 -0.09
CA PRO A 19 -20.18 17.01 0.17
C PRO A 19 -19.03 17.86 -0.35
N ARG A 20 -18.10 18.24 0.53
CA ARG A 20 -16.85 18.85 0.09
C ARG A 20 -16.19 17.84 -0.84
N LEU A 21 -16.13 18.19 -2.13
CA LEU A 21 -15.25 17.51 -3.07
C LEU A 21 -13.87 17.59 -2.46
N THR A 22 -13.36 16.44 -2.03
CA THR A 22 -12.00 16.36 -1.52
C THR A 22 -11.12 16.42 -2.76
N GLU A 23 -10.34 17.49 -2.88
CA GLU A 23 -9.34 17.60 -3.95
C GLU A 23 -8.51 16.29 -3.98
N PRO A 24 -8.28 15.72 -5.17
CA PRO A 24 -7.40 14.57 -5.29
C PRO A 24 -6.05 14.92 -4.66
N GLY A 25 -5.52 14.01 -3.83
CA GLY A 25 -4.19 14.18 -3.26
C GLY A 25 -3.13 14.25 -4.37
N PRO A 26 -1.92 14.76 -4.08
CA PRO A 26 -0.83 14.73 -5.05
C PRO A 26 -0.58 13.28 -5.50
N ALA A 27 -0.33 13.09 -6.79
CA ALA A 27 -0.01 11.78 -7.35
C ALA A 27 1.30 11.25 -6.77
N PHE A 28 1.41 9.93 -6.66
CA PHE A 28 2.64 9.28 -6.23
C PHE A 28 3.74 9.41 -7.31
N VAL A 29 4.95 9.78 -6.93
CA VAL A 29 6.08 9.98 -7.85
C VAL A 29 7.11 8.86 -7.69
N PHE A 30 7.17 7.97 -8.69
CA PHE A 30 8.18 6.92 -8.75
C PHE A 30 9.46 7.43 -9.45
N PRO A 31 10.69 7.12 -8.95
CA PRO A 31 11.02 6.38 -7.73
C PRO A 31 11.17 7.26 -6.48
N GLU A 32 10.88 8.57 -6.56
CA GLU A 32 11.14 9.51 -5.47
C GLU A 32 10.43 9.17 -4.14
N GLU A 33 9.21 8.63 -4.22
CA GLU A 33 8.42 8.19 -3.06
C GLU A 33 8.59 6.69 -2.74
N THR A 34 9.65 6.05 -3.24
CA THR A 34 10.05 4.68 -2.84
C THR A 34 11.19 4.69 -1.84
N PHE A 35 11.40 3.57 -1.15
CA PHE A 35 12.62 3.36 -0.38
C PHE A 35 13.78 3.08 -1.33
N SER A 36 14.99 3.51 -0.99
CA SER A 36 16.22 3.26 -1.77
C SER A 36 16.86 1.89 -1.48
N PHE A 37 16.27 1.10 -0.59
CA PHE A 37 16.76 -0.22 -0.21
C PHE A 37 15.65 -1.25 -0.35
N ALA A 38 16.04 -2.47 -0.69
CA ALA A 38 15.10 -3.56 -0.92
C ALA A 38 14.71 -4.27 0.39
N ASN A 39 13.49 -4.80 0.42
CA ASN A 39 13.15 -5.98 1.20
C ASN A 39 13.82 -7.19 0.55
N GLU A 40 14.90 -7.66 1.15
CA GLU A 40 15.70 -8.74 0.61
C GLU A 40 14.94 -10.08 0.64
N LEU A 41 15.23 -10.95 -0.32
CA LEU A 41 14.66 -12.29 -0.38
C LEU A 41 15.28 -13.18 0.72
N VAL A 42 14.46 -14.09 1.23
CA VAL A 42 14.87 -15.11 2.23
C VAL A 42 15.69 -16.22 1.58
N SER A 43 15.41 -16.49 0.31
CA SER A 43 15.90 -17.62 -0.48
C SER A 43 16.17 -17.18 -1.90
N ASP A 44 17.06 -17.90 -2.58
CA ASP A 44 17.16 -17.81 -4.03
C ASP A 44 16.13 -18.75 -4.65
N TYR A 45 15.80 -18.53 -5.92
CA TYR A 45 14.86 -19.38 -6.64
C TYR A 45 15.46 -19.78 -7.98
N GLU A 46 15.40 -21.08 -8.25
CA GLU A 46 15.91 -21.67 -9.47
C GLU A 46 14.75 -22.32 -10.24
N PRO A 47 14.72 -22.24 -11.57
CA PRO A 47 13.78 -23.02 -12.36
C PRO A 47 13.94 -24.52 -12.09
N ASP A 48 12.83 -25.21 -11.84
CA ASP A 48 12.75 -26.66 -11.86
C ASP A 48 12.50 -27.18 -13.30
N PRO A 49 12.59 -28.49 -13.54
CA PRO A 49 12.38 -29.07 -14.87
C PRO A 49 11.01 -28.77 -15.49
N ASP A 50 10.00 -28.43 -14.68
CA ASP A 50 8.64 -28.11 -15.10
C ASP A 50 8.45 -26.59 -15.31
N GLY A 51 9.52 -25.80 -15.17
CA GLY A 51 9.52 -24.33 -15.32
C GLY A 51 8.96 -23.58 -14.11
N ARG A 52 8.73 -24.26 -12.97
CA ARG A 52 8.35 -23.61 -11.71
C ARG A 52 9.59 -23.16 -10.97
N LEU A 53 9.45 -22.14 -10.14
CA LEU A 53 10.56 -21.69 -9.30
C LEU A 53 10.63 -22.53 -8.02
N ARG A 54 11.75 -23.23 -7.84
CA ARG A 54 12.09 -23.97 -6.63
C ARG A 54 12.94 -23.10 -5.73
N MET A 55 12.50 -22.97 -4.48
CA MET A 55 13.23 -22.28 -3.43
C MET A 55 14.52 -23.02 -3.08
N VAL A 56 15.65 -22.31 -3.04
CA VAL A 56 16.93 -22.83 -2.58
C VAL A 56 17.51 -21.98 -1.44
N PRO A 57 18.23 -22.58 -0.48
CA PRO A 57 18.88 -21.82 0.58
C PRO A 57 19.85 -20.79 -0.01
N ARG A 58 19.69 -19.53 0.39
CA ARG A 58 20.59 -18.45 -0.02
C ARG A 58 21.91 -18.58 0.74
N SER A 59 23.03 -18.40 0.04
CA SER A 59 24.38 -18.51 0.61
C SER A 59 24.75 -17.34 1.52
N VAL A 60 24.12 -16.16 1.31
CA VAL A 60 24.34 -14.94 2.11
C VAL A 60 23.09 -14.63 2.92
N SER A 61 23.24 -14.55 4.25
CA SER A 61 22.16 -14.12 5.14
C SER A 61 21.87 -12.64 4.91
N THR A 62 20.66 -12.36 4.44
CA THR A 62 20.11 -11.02 4.26
C THR A 62 19.55 -10.50 5.58
N GLN A 63 19.83 -9.25 5.92
CA GLN A 63 19.48 -8.69 7.24
C GLN A 63 18.09 -8.07 7.27
N TYR A 64 17.59 -7.59 6.12
CA TYR A 64 16.29 -6.89 6.04
C TYR A 64 15.33 -7.58 5.08
N ARG A 65 14.64 -8.60 5.58
CA ARG A 65 13.77 -9.51 4.82
C ARG A 65 12.40 -9.69 5.47
N GLN A 66 11.42 -10.14 4.69
CA GLN A 66 10.03 -10.38 5.13
C GLN A 66 9.31 -9.13 5.66
N ASN A 67 9.71 -7.95 5.18
CA ASN A 67 9.14 -6.65 5.55
C ASN A 67 8.26 -6.04 4.46
N CYS A 68 7.90 -6.77 3.39
CA CYS A 68 7.11 -6.22 2.28
C CYS A 68 5.78 -5.59 2.74
N VAL A 69 5.11 -6.19 3.73
CA VAL A 69 3.95 -5.62 4.42
C VAL A 69 4.29 -4.30 5.10
N ALA A 70 5.34 -4.30 5.93
CA ALA A 70 5.72 -3.16 6.74
C ALA A 70 6.18 -1.98 5.88
N MET A 71 6.96 -2.26 4.83
CA MET A 71 7.39 -1.26 3.85
C MET A 71 6.22 -0.70 3.06
N SER A 72 5.32 -1.54 2.54
CA SER A 72 4.13 -1.05 1.81
C SER A 72 3.22 -0.22 2.71
N ARG A 73 3.06 -0.61 3.99
CA ARG A 73 2.37 0.21 5.00
C ARG A 73 3.05 1.54 5.19
N ALA A 74 4.38 1.54 5.38
CA ALA A 74 5.14 2.74 5.61
C ALA A 74 5.05 3.70 4.42
N THR A 75 5.17 3.20 3.17
CA THR A 75 4.96 4.00 1.95
C THR A 75 3.59 4.67 1.96
N ARG A 76 2.51 3.93 2.27
CA ARG A 76 1.17 4.51 2.37
C ARG A 76 1.07 5.60 3.44
N LEU A 77 1.67 5.38 4.61
CA LEU A 77 1.66 6.36 5.70
C LEU A 77 2.45 7.62 5.34
N ILE A 78 3.63 7.46 4.76
CA ILE A 78 4.49 8.57 4.31
C ILE A 78 3.74 9.39 3.27
N HIS A 79 3.17 8.74 2.25
CA HIS A 79 2.41 9.42 1.20
C HIS A 79 1.18 10.18 1.75
N ALA A 80 0.48 9.62 2.74
CA ALA A 80 -0.73 10.21 3.28
C ALA A 80 -0.50 11.29 4.37
N HIS A 81 0.60 11.20 5.11
CA HIS A 81 0.81 11.96 6.36
C HIS A 81 2.13 12.71 6.44
N ALA A 82 3.06 12.55 5.49
CA ALA A 82 4.35 13.23 5.51
C ALA A 82 4.56 14.11 4.27
N ARG A 83 5.42 15.12 4.41
CA ARG A 83 6.00 15.88 3.31
C ARG A 83 7.48 16.09 3.58
N PHE A 84 8.28 16.02 2.53
CA PHE A 84 9.72 16.28 2.59
C PHE A 84 9.99 17.75 2.27
N ASP A 85 10.95 18.37 2.96
CA ASP A 85 11.29 19.78 2.78
C ASP A 85 12.81 19.98 2.71
N PRO A 86 13.40 20.01 1.51
CA PRO A 86 14.84 20.15 1.33
C PRO A 86 15.36 21.55 1.67
N GLY A 87 14.47 22.54 1.83
CA GLY A 87 14.83 23.90 2.22
C GLY A 87 15.10 24.05 3.72
N LEU A 88 14.69 23.08 4.54
CA LEU A 88 14.94 23.06 5.97
C LEU A 88 16.29 22.40 6.29
N PRO A 89 16.98 22.81 7.39
CA PRO A 89 18.19 22.14 7.83
C PRO A 89 17.94 20.67 8.17
N ARG A 90 18.89 19.79 7.83
CA ARG A 90 18.85 18.39 8.27
C ARG A 90 18.77 18.32 9.80
N ALA A 91 17.84 17.53 10.31
CA ALA A 91 17.74 17.22 11.73
C ALA A 91 18.71 16.09 12.12
N GLY A 92 18.90 15.87 13.42
CA GLY A 92 19.65 14.73 13.93
C GLY A 92 18.83 13.44 13.96
N GLU A 93 19.53 12.30 14.08
CA GLU A 93 18.91 10.96 14.09
C GLU A 93 17.75 10.83 15.09
N ALA A 94 17.91 11.34 16.31
CA ALA A 94 16.88 11.28 17.35
C ALA A 94 15.57 11.94 16.92
N THR A 95 15.66 13.10 16.26
CA THR A 95 14.48 13.81 15.73
C THR A 95 13.84 13.03 14.60
N TYR A 96 14.62 12.51 13.64
CA TYR A 96 14.04 11.68 12.57
C TYR A 96 13.36 10.43 13.11
N ARG A 97 13.95 9.79 14.13
CA ARG A 97 13.37 8.62 14.77
C ARG A 97 12.01 8.95 15.36
N GLU A 98 11.92 10.02 16.15
CA GLU A 98 10.65 10.49 16.72
C GLU A 98 9.60 10.78 15.64
N LEU A 99 9.98 11.49 14.57
CA LEU A 99 9.08 11.80 13.46
C LEU A 99 8.53 10.53 12.79
N PHE A 100 9.40 9.54 12.54
CA PHE A 100 8.99 8.28 11.92
C PHE A 100 8.21 7.37 12.87
N GLU A 101 8.48 7.38 14.17
CA GLU A 101 7.67 6.67 15.17
C GLU A 101 6.26 7.26 15.26
N ILE A 102 6.14 8.60 15.29
CA ILE A 102 4.85 9.30 15.21
C ILE A 102 4.14 8.93 13.91
N LEU A 103 4.84 8.94 12.77
CA LEU A 103 4.29 8.59 11.47
C LEU A 103 3.77 7.14 11.44
N MET A 104 4.54 6.19 11.98
CA MET A 104 4.17 4.77 12.01
C MET A 104 2.98 4.47 12.94
N SER A 105 2.70 5.35 13.91
CA SER A 105 1.52 5.25 14.78
C SER A 105 0.21 5.75 14.14
N ARG A 106 0.26 6.38 12.95
CA ARG A 106 -0.93 6.93 12.29
C ARG A 106 -1.82 5.83 11.70
N ASP A 107 -3.11 6.17 11.54
CA ASP A 107 -4.09 5.31 10.89
C ASP A 107 -3.86 5.32 9.35
N PRO A 108 -3.53 4.18 8.73
CA PRO A 108 -3.31 4.10 7.28
C PRO A 108 -4.57 4.36 6.46
N ARG A 109 -5.77 4.36 7.04
CA ARG A 109 -7.02 4.68 6.32
C ARG A 109 -7.28 6.17 6.21
N LYS A 110 -6.62 7.00 7.03
CA LYS A 110 -6.84 8.44 7.04
C LYS A 110 -5.81 9.13 6.16
N LYS A 111 -6.23 10.23 5.51
CA LYS A 111 -5.33 11.17 4.84
C LYS A 111 -5.36 12.52 5.55
N ARG A 112 -4.26 13.26 5.47
CA ARG A 112 -4.16 14.63 5.98
C ARG A 112 -4.05 15.63 4.83
N PRO A 113 -4.65 16.82 4.97
CA PRO A 113 -4.32 17.96 4.12
C PRO A 113 -2.80 18.20 4.14
N VAL A 114 -2.23 18.63 3.02
CA VAL A 114 -0.76 18.82 2.88
C VAL A 114 -0.19 19.72 3.99
N ALA A 115 -0.94 20.74 4.40
CA ALA A 115 -0.55 21.67 5.48
C ALA A 115 -0.40 20.98 6.85
N ASP A 116 -1.12 19.90 7.09
CA ASP A 116 -1.15 19.18 8.37
C ASP A 116 -0.22 17.95 8.39
N ARG A 117 0.53 17.73 7.31
CA ARG A 117 1.47 16.61 7.18
C ARG A 117 2.74 16.88 7.99
N ILE A 118 3.29 15.80 8.54
CA ILE A 118 4.56 15.79 9.26
C ILE A 118 5.66 16.19 8.28
N VAL A 119 6.44 17.21 8.65
CA VAL A 119 7.53 17.71 7.83
C VAL A 119 8.79 16.93 8.13
N ILE A 120 9.39 16.32 7.10
CA ILE A 120 10.71 15.68 7.17
C ILE A 120 11.73 16.67 6.58
N PRO A 121 12.56 17.32 7.41
CA PRO A 121 13.44 18.40 6.95
C PRO A 121 14.71 17.86 6.27
N GLY A 122 15.30 18.65 5.38
CA GLY A 122 16.65 18.43 4.84
C GLY A 122 16.76 17.39 3.73
N TYR A 123 15.63 16.87 3.25
CA TYR A 123 15.57 15.89 2.17
C TYR A 123 14.46 16.25 1.17
N PRO A 124 14.64 15.93 -0.12
CA PRO A 124 13.64 16.22 -1.15
C PRO A 124 12.49 15.21 -1.18
N ASN A 125 12.74 13.95 -0.84
CA ASN A 125 11.79 12.86 -0.99
C ASN A 125 12.21 11.62 -0.17
N LEU A 126 11.36 10.58 -0.19
CA LEU A 126 11.59 9.35 0.57
C LEU A 126 12.87 8.64 0.12
N TYR A 127 13.09 8.56 -1.20
CA TYR A 127 14.24 7.87 -1.76
C TYR A 127 15.57 8.44 -1.25
N ALA A 128 15.73 9.76 -1.31
CA ALA A 128 16.92 10.43 -0.82
C ALA A 128 17.08 10.31 0.70
N PHE A 129 15.99 10.42 1.46
CA PHE A 129 15.99 10.24 2.90
C PHE A 129 16.40 8.80 3.27
N SER A 130 15.81 7.80 2.63
CA SER A 130 16.04 6.40 2.99
C SER A 130 17.43 5.90 2.63
N ARG A 131 18.10 6.57 1.70
CA ARG A 131 19.48 6.26 1.34
C ARG A 131 20.45 6.68 2.44
N ASP A 132 20.21 7.86 3.01
CA ASP A 132 21.09 8.43 4.05
C ASP A 132 20.71 7.87 5.44
N GLU A 133 19.43 7.57 5.70
CA GLU A 133 18.87 7.14 7.01
C GLU A 133 18.40 5.67 7.03
N GLU A 134 18.99 4.80 6.21
CA GLU A 134 18.58 3.40 6.03
C GLU A 134 18.48 2.62 7.34
N THR A 135 19.52 2.68 8.18
CA THR A 135 19.58 1.95 9.47
C THR A 135 18.44 2.37 10.39
N LEU A 136 18.13 3.67 10.46
CA LEU A 136 17.03 4.20 11.25
C LEU A 136 15.70 3.67 10.76
N LEU A 137 15.44 3.73 9.45
CA LEU A 137 14.20 3.26 8.87
C LEU A 137 14.01 1.76 9.05
N LYS A 138 15.06 0.97 8.84
CA LYS A 138 15.02 -0.48 9.08
C LYS A 138 14.69 -0.78 10.55
N ALA A 139 15.20 -0.01 11.50
CA ALA A 139 14.87 -0.16 12.91
C ALA A 139 13.41 0.20 13.23
N VAL A 140 12.90 1.30 12.68
CA VAL A 140 11.52 1.76 12.94
C VAL A 140 10.46 0.90 12.24
N ILE A 141 10.70 0.54 10.97
CA ILE A 141 9.75 -0.22 10.14
C ILE A 141 9.86 -1.73 10.38
N GLY A 142 11.06 -2.24 10.68
CA GLY A 142 11.38 -3.67 10.76
C GLY A 142 11.13 -4.34 12.11
N SER A 143 10.42 -3.71 13.04
CA SER A 143 10.09 -4.35 14.32
C SER A 143 9.08 -5.50 14.10
N ARG A 144 9.57 -6.72 14.33
CA ARG A 144 9.06 -8.06 13.93
C ARG A 144 7.59 -8.42 14.27
N TRP A 145 6.84 -7.53 14.90
CA TRP A 145 5.49 -7.81 15.39
C TRP A 145 4.39 -7.50 14.38
N GLY A 146 4.61 -6.59 13.43
CA GLY A 146 3.58 -6.16 12.47
C GLY A 146 3.35 -7.09 11.26
N ALA A 147 4.37 -7.81 10.80
CA ALA A 147 4.28 -8.65 9.60
C ALA A 147 3.52 -9.98 9.84
N TYR A 148 3.64 -10.56 11.04
CA TYR A 148 2.97 -11.83 11.38
C TYR A 148 1.52 -11.64 11.85
N PHE A 149 1.20 -10.51 12.49
CA PHE A 149 -0.14 -10.18 12.98
C PHE A 149 -0.91 -9.26 12.03
N GLN A 150 -0.76 -9.43 10.72
CA GLN A 150 -1.84 -8.99 9.85
C GLN A 150 -3.06 -9.84 10.16
N ARG A 151 -4.07 -9.21 10.81
CA ARG A 151 -5.42 -9.76 10.87
C ARG A 151 -5.87 -10.21 9.47
N GLY A 152 -5.44 -9.56 8.39
CA GLY A 152 -5.70 -9.95 6.99
C GLY A 152 -5.23 -11.35 6.54
N ASN A 153 -4.30 -12.02 7.24
CA ASN A 153 -3.85 -13.37 6.84
C ASN A 153 -4.97 -14.43 6.90
N TRP A 154 -6.04 -14.22 7.70
CA TRP A 154 -7.21 -15.12 7.68
C TRP A 154 -7.90 -15.10 6.30
N ARG A 155 -7.73 -14.05 5.50
CA ARG A 155 -8.40 -13.95 4.21
C ARG A 155 -7.76 -14.85 3.15
N MET A 156 -6.50 -15.27 3.34
CA MET A 156 -5.79 -16.21 2.46
C MET A 156 -6.41 -17.62 2.45
N ILE A 157 -7.01 -18.05 3.57
CA ILE A 157 -7.61 -19.40 3.69
C ILE A 157 -9.03 -19.48 3.14
N LEU A 158 -9.65 -18.35 2.79
CA LEU A 158 -10.98 -18.33 2.17
C LEU A 158 -10.86 -18.16 0.65
N PRO A 159 -11.55 -18.99 -0.16
CA PRO A 159 -11.49 -18.88 -1.61
C PRO A 159 -11.96 -17.51 -2.08
N PHE A 160 -11.22 -16.94 -3.05
CA PHE A 160 -11.64 -15.73 -3.76
C PHE A 160 -12.44 -16.12 -5.00
N THR A 161 -13.67 -15.62 -5.10
CA THR A 161 -14.48 -15.81 -6.31
C THR A 161 -14.06 -14.82 -7.40
N ARG A 162 -14.34 -15.15 -8.67
CA ARG A 162 -14.10 -14.22 -9.80
C ARG A 162 -14.87 -12.91 -9.66
N SER A 163 -16.07 -12.96 -9.09
CA SER A 163 -16.87 -11.76 -8.79
C SER A 163 -16.18 -10.87 -7.74
N GLN A 164 -15.62 -11.46 -6.69
CA GLN A 164 -14.84 -10.72 -5.69
C GLN A 164 -13.60 -10.05 -6.28
N GLN A 165 -12.90 -10.72 -7.20
CA GLN A 165 -11.74 -10.16 -7.89
C GLN A 165 -12.14 -9.01 -8.83
N SER A 166 -13.27 -9.15 -9.53
CA SER A 166 -13.84 -8.03 -10.30
C SER A 166 -14.21 -6.84 -9.44
N GLY A 167 -14.93 -7.06 -8.33
CA GLY A 167 -15.19 -5.98 -7.38
C GLY A 167 -13.92 -5.39 -6.75
N MET A 168 -12.85 -6.18 -6.62
CA MET A 168 -11.56 -5.67 -6.13
C MET A 168 -10.90 -4.75 -7.16
N ALA A 169 -10.86 -5.14 -8.44
CA ALA A 169 -10.29 -4.30 -9.50
C ALA A 169 -10.98 -2.93 -9.57
N GLU A 170 -12.32 -2.91 -9.54
CA GLU A 170 -13.10 -1.67 -9.54
C GLU A 170 -12.84 -0.82 -8.28
N ARG A 171 -12.66 -1.45 -7.11
CA ARG A 171 -12.31 -0.73 -5.88
C ARG A 171 -10.93 -0.09 -5.95
N LEU A 172 -9.92 -0.83 -6.43
CA LEU A 172 -8.55 -0.29 -6.57
C LEU A 172 -8.57 0.93 -7.50
N LEU A 173 -9.25 0.81 -8.62
CA LEU A 173 -9.40 1.89 -9.60
C LEU A 173 -10.11 3.11 -9.00
N ALA A 174 -11.23 2.90 -8.30
CA ALA A 174 -11.95 3.96 -7.62
C ALA A 174 -11.10 4.65 -6.53
N SER A 175 -10.28 3.90 -5.78
CA SER A 175 -9.36 4.44 -4.79
C SER A 175 -8.27 5.30 -5.43
N LEU A 176 -7.70 4.86 -6.55
CA LEU A 176 -6.73 5.64 -7.32
C LEU A 176 -7.33 6.94 -7.86
N HIS A 177 -8.57 6.91 -8.37
CA HIS A 177 -9.28 8.12 -8.81
C HIS A 177 -9.54 9.13 -7.68
N ARG A 178 -9.60 8.68 -6.42
CA ARG A 178 -9.69 9.56 -5.23
C ARG A 178 -8.34 10.07 -4.71
N GLY A 179 -7.23 9.69 -5.36
CA GLY A 179 -5.88 9.95 -4.87
C GLY A 179 -5.58 9.21 -3.56
N GLU A 180 -6.11 7.99 -3.41
CA GLU A 180 -5.97 7.15 -2.22
C GLU A 180 -5.30 5.80 -2.56
N PRO A 181 -4.01 5.81 -2.96
CA PRO A 181 -3.31 4.63 -3.44
C PRO A 181 -3.34 3.46 -2.42
N PRO A 182 -3.89 2.29 -2.79
CA PRO A 182 -4.11 1.18 -1.87
C PRO A 182 -2.86 0.32 -1.65
N VAL A 183 -2.79 -0.31 -0.47
CA VAL A 183 -1.84 -1.40 -0.20
C VAL A 183 -2.54 -2.71 -0.52
N VAL A 184 -1.97 -3.48 -1.44
CA VAL A 184 -2.57 -4.68 -2.00
C VAL A 184 -1.72 -5.89 -1.64
N HIS A 185 -2.40 -6.92 -1.16
CA HIS A 185 -1.83 -8.24 -0.94
C HIS A 185 -2.14 -9.12 -2.14
N VAL A 186 -1.10 -9.68 -2.76
CA VAL A 186 -1.19 -10.66 -3.84
C VAL A 186 -0.79 -12.04 -3.35
N VAL A 187 -1.61 -13.04 -3.68
CA VAL A 187 -1.42 -14.42 -3.23
C VAL A 187 -1.87 -15.41 -4.30
N ARG A 188 -1.21 -16.57 -4.37
CA ARG A 188 -1.69 -17.73 -5.13
C ARG A 188 -1.92 -18.89 -4.17
N PHE A 189 -3.17 -19.30 -4.01
CA PHE A 189 -3.56 -20.47 -3.22
C PHE A 189 -4.26 -21.51 -4.13
N PRO A 190 -3.99 -22.82 -3.98
CA PRO A 190 -3.23 -23.48 -2.92
C PRO A 190 -1.71 -23.62 -3.18
N ALA A 191 -1.18 -23.14 -4.31
CA ALA A 191 0.23 -23.31 -4.64
C ALA A 191 1.20 -22.62 -3.65
N ILE A 192 0.79 -21.48 -3.06
CA ILE A 192 1.52 -20.67 -2.07
C ILE A 192 2.94 -20.27 -2.56
N ASP A 193 3.11 -20.18 -3.88
CA ASP A 193 4.34 -19.74 -4.54
C ASP A 193 4.51 -18.21 -4.57
N ILE A 194 3.46 -17.46 -4.22
CA ILE A 194 3.50 -16.02 -3.94
C ILE A 194 2.60 -15.66 -2.76
N ASN A 195 3.16 -14.86 -1.85
CA ASN A 195 2.48 -14.26 -0.71
C ASN A 195 3.18 -12.91 -0.44
N HIS A 196 2.71 -11.85 -1.11
CA HIS A 196 3.45 -10.59 -1.19
C HIS A 196 2.54 -9.37 -1.07
N THR A 197 3.06 -8.28 -0.52
CA THR A 197 2.33 -7.01 -0.37
C THR A 197 3.04 -5.92 -1.15
N VAL A 198 2.25 -5.17 -1.94
CA VAL A 198 2.70 -4.09 -2.80
C VAL A 198 1.87 -2.83 -2.56
N PHE A 199 2.37 -1.67 -2.99
CA PHE A 199 1.65 -0.40 -2.94
C PHE A 199 1.27 0.02 -4.37
N VAL A 200 -0.03 0.04 -4.68
CA VAL A 200 -0.54 0.37 -6.01
C VAL A 200 -0.77 1.88 -6.10
N TYR A 201 -0.20 2.51 -7.12
CA TYR A 201 -0.15 3.98 -7.21
C TYR A 201 -0.63 4.57 -8.54
N GLY A 202 -0.86 3.75 -9.55
CA GLY A 202 -1.35 4.19 -10.86
C GLY A 202 -2.22 3.15 -11.52
N ALA A 203 -3.05 3.57 -12.46
CA ALA A 203 -3.83 2.69 -13.31
C ALA A 203 -3.95 3.25 -14.73
N GLU A 204 -4.00 2.35 -15.70
CA GLU A 204 -4.32 2.63 -17.10
C GLU A 204 -5.40 1.64 -17.53
N GLU A 205 -6.45 2.14 -18.16
CA GLU A 205 -7.61 1.34 -18.54
C GLU A 205 -7.72 1.16 -20.05
N THR A 206 -8.12 -0.04 -20.44
CA THR A 206 -8.61 -0.37 -21.77
C THR A 206 -9.97 -1.07 -21.64
N PRO A 207 -10.73 -1.24 -22.73
CA PRO A 207 -12.00 -1.98 -22.67
C PRO A 207 -11.87 -3.40 -22.09
N ASP A 208 -10.75 -4.08 -22.33
CA ASP A 208 -10.56 -5.48 -21.98
C ASP A 208 -9.70 -5.68 -20.72
N GLU A 209 -8.89 -4.69 -20.36
CA GLU A 209 -7.85 -4.81 -19.33
C GLU A 209 -7.67 -3.55 -18.49
N ILE A 210 -7.20 -3.73 -17.25
CA ILE A 210 -6.68 -2.64 -16.42
C ILE A 210 -5.22 -2.96 -16.06
N TRP A 211 -4.34 -2.00 -16.24
CA TRP A 211 -2.93 -2.09 -15.87
C TRP A 211 -2.66 -1.24 -14.64
N PHE A 212 -2.35 -1.88 -13.51
CA PHE A 212 -2.05 -1.22 -12.26
C PHE A 212 -0.54 -1.07 -12.07
N ASP A 213 -0.06 0.15 -11.90
CA ASP A 213 1.33 0.42 -11.50
C ASP A 213 1.48 0.23 -10.00
N PHE A 214 2.55 -0.44 -9.59
CA PHE A 214 2.82 -0.69 -8.18
C PHE A 214 4.29 -0.57 -7.82
N TYR A 215 4.53 -0.15 -6.57
CA TYR A 215 5.81 -0.22 -5.89
C TYR A 215 5.94 -1.60 -5.24
N ASP A 216 6.98 -2.33 -5.63
CA ASP A 216 7.36 -3.63 -5.07
C ASP A 216 8.51 -3.42 -4.08
N PRO A 217 8.33 -3.67 -2.77
CA PRO A 217 9.41 -3.51 -1.81
C PRO A 217 10.65 -4.36 -2.09
N ASN A 218 10.54 -5.43 -2.89
CA ASN A 218 11.70 -6.24 -3.28
C ASN A 218 12.49 -5.61 -4.44
N TYR A 219 11.87 -4.70 -5.21
CA TYR A 219 12.45 -4.04 -6.37
C TYR A 219 12.23 -2.52 -6.30
N PRO A 220 12.89 -1.83 -5.37
CA PRO A 220 12.60 -0.43 -5.08
C PRO A 220 12.79 0.54 -6.24
N ASP A 221 13.72 0.22 -7.14
CA ASP A 221 14.12 1.05 -8.29
C ASP A 221 13.46 0.63 -9.60
N VAL A 222 12.64 -0.43 -9.60
CA VAL A 222 12.03 -0.98 -10.82
C VAL A 222 10.53 -0.72 -10.83
N ARG A 223 10.05 0.04 -11.82
CA ARG A 223 8.61 0.22 -12.03
C ARG A 223 7.98 -1.11 -12.46
N ARG A 224 6.91 -1.52 -11.79
CA ARG A 224 6.22 -2.80 -12.07
C ARG A 224 4.74 -2.57 -12.31
N ARG A 225 4.14 -3.44 -13.14
CA ARG A 225 2.71 -3.41 -13.48
C ARG A 225 2.06 -4.76 -13.27
N MET A 226 0.84 -4.76 -12.75
CA MET A 226 -0.03 -5.94 -12.63
C MET A 226 -1.21 -5.74 -13.57
N ARG A 227 -1.55 -6.77 -14.33
CA ARG A 227 -2.68 -6.75 -15.27
C ARG A 227 -3.93 -7.30 -14.60
N TYR A 228 -5.08 -6.70 -14.86
CA TYR A 228 -6.38 -7.28 -14.57
C TYR A 228 -7.12 -7.52 -15.89
N ASP A 229 -7.41 -8.79 -16.16
CA ASP A 229 -8.18 -9.21 -17.33
C ASP A 229 -9.68 -9.15 -17.00
N ARG A 230 -10.43 -8.25 -17.66
CA ARG A 230 -11.86 -8.03 -17.40
C ARG A 230 -12.71 -9.23 -17.85
N VAL A 231 -12.30 -9.95 -18.90
CA VAL A 231 -13.00 -11.13 -19.43
C VAL A 231 -12.82 -12.33 -18.50
N ARG A 232 -11.57 -12.64 -18.13
CA ARG A 232 -11.21 -13.76 -17.24
C ARG A 232 -11.46 -13.43 -15.76
N LYS A 233 -11.68 -12.16 -15.44
CA LYS A 233 -11.85 -11.62 -14.08
C LYS A 233 -10.71 -12.03 -13.15
N THR A 234 -9.49 -11.91 -13.64
CA THR A 234 -8.28 -12.44 -12.98
C THR A 234 -7.17 -11.41 -13.03
N PHE A 235 -6.46 -11.26 -11.91
CA PHE A 235 -5.22 -10.50 -11.85
C PHE A 235 -4.05 -11.39 -12.28
N GLU A 236 -3.11 -10.81 -13.01
CA GLU A 236 -1.87 -11.44 -13.43
C GLU A 236 -0.68 -10.60 -12.98
N TYR A 237 0.15 -11.23 -12.16
CA TYR A 237 1.34 -10.61 -11.58
C TYR A 237 2.56 -10.93 -12.47
N PRO A 238 3.47 -9.97 -12.66
CA PRO A 238 4.63 -10.15 -13.54
C PRO A 238 5.62 -11.17 -12.97
N GLU A 239 6.41 -11.77 -13.85
CA GLU A 239 7.54 -12.62 -13.48
C GLU A 239 8.58 -11.85 -12.65
N SER A 240 9.17 -12.50 -11.66
CA SER A 240 10.23 -11.97 -10.80
C SER A 240 11.16 -13.09 -10.32
N ASP A 241 12.23 -12.72 -9.62
CA ASP A 241 13.19 -13.68 -9.06
C ASP A 241 12.60 -14.61 -8.00
N PHE A 242 11.35 -14.40 -7.59
CA PHE A 242 10.66 -15.24 -6.60
C PHE A 242 9.30 -15.75 -7.09
N PHE A 243 8.90 -15.40 -8.31
CA PHE A 243 7.61 -15.80 -8.86
C PHE A 243 7.65 -15.91 -10.38
N ALA A 244 7.28 -17.07 -10.93
CA ALA A 244 7.28 -17.32 -12.38
C ALA A 244 6.26 -16.48 -13.18
N GLY A 245 5.50 -15.60 -12.52
CA GLY A 245 4.45 -14.81 -13.13
C GLY A 245 3.11 -15.54 -13.23
N GLY A 246 2.09 -14.82 -13.68
CA GLY A 246 0.77 -15.36 -14.01
C GLY A 246 -0.30 -15.08 -12.96
N PRO A 247 -1.38 -15.89 -12.90
CA PRO A 247 -2.59 -15.53 -12.19
C PRO A 247 -2.40 -15.48 -10.67
N VAL A 248 -2.96 -14.45 -10.04
CA VAL A 248 -2.97 -14.24 -8.59
C VAL A 248 -4.38 -13.85 -8.11
N ARG A 249 -4.54 -13.84 -6.78
CA ARG A 249 -5.66 -13.19 -6.09
C ARG A 249 -5.14 -11.94 -5.41
N ALA A 250 -5.86 -10.85 -5.57
CA ALA A 250 -5.56 -9.57 -4.94
C ALA A 250 -6.62 -9.23 -3.89
N TYR A 251 -6.19 -8.61 -2.78
CA TYR A 251 -7.07 -7.90 -1.87
C TYR A 251 -6.39 -6.69 -1.22
N GLU A 252 -7.15 -5.63 -0.94
CA GLU A 252 -6.66 -4.47 -0.19
C GLU A 252 -6.50 -4.81 1.29
N VAL A 253 -5.37 -4.41 1.87
CA VAL A 253 -4.97 -4.76 3.25
C VAL A 253 -5.71 -3.93 4.32
N TYR A 254 -6.05 -2.68 4.00
CA TYR A 254 -6.56 -1.69 4.96
C TYR A 254 -8.03 -1.31 4.74
N ASP A 255 -8.78 -2.17 4.08
CA ASP A 255 -10.20 -1.98 3.77
C ASP A 255 -11.10 -2.96 4.58
N GLY A 256 -12.33 -2.52 4.87
CA GLY A 256 -13.37 -3.32 5.52
C GLY A 256 -13.51 -3.20 7.06
N LEU A 257 -14.60 -3.78 7.59
CA LEU A 257 -15.07 -3.64 8.99
C LEU A 257 -14.14 -4.26 10.05
N PHE A 258 -13.23 -5.14 9.64
CA PHE A 258 -12.35 -5.89 10.54
C PHE A 258 -10.87 -5.50 10.40
N TYR A 259 -10.60 -4.31 9.83
CA TYR A 259 -9.35 -3.59 9.97
C TYR A 259 -9.42 -2.56 11.10
#